data_AF-A0A6J1QGA3-F1
#
_entry.id   AF-A0A6J1QGA3-F1
#
_cell.length_a   1.000
_cell.length_b   1.000
_cell.length_c   1.000
_cell.angle_alpha   90.00
_cell.angle_beta   90.00
_cell.angle_gamma   90.00
#
_symmetry.space_group_name_H-M   'P 1'
#
loop_
_entity.id
_entity.type
_entity.pdbx_description
1 polymer ?
#
loop_
_entity_poly.entity_id
_entity_poly.type
_entity_poly.pdbx_seq_one_letter_code
_entity_poly.pdbx_strand_id
1 'polypeptide(L)'
;MMPLEHKIPMIPGPKGAYSFTRRKVGKKLWGPKLEFDLSDPYCHETKFPYEPLHDEHLFEFFSRPINQKCLLKADLITDGMDVKCSLRDYNGYRKYLRQVHADRIKRELRRRDRLFVERTALRFAEDQARKEAERYNSQLFGKEKEVVWEIFSDEKEMYLHLKHTLFISQYPFLEYKYIIINKICFIVNSD
;
A
#
# COMPACT_ATOMS: atom_id res chain seq x y z
N MET A 1 6.65 -7.45 -35.51
CA MET A 1 7.36 -8.28 -34.50
C MET A 1 6.49 -9.49 -34.17
N MET A 2 7.05 -10.70 -34.12
CA MET A 2 6.30 -11.92 -33.78
C MET A 2 6.15 -12.06 -32.26
N PRO A 3 4.95 -12.28 -31.71
CA PRO A 3 4.77 -12.53 -30.28
C PRO A 3 5.47 -13.83 -29.86
N LEU A 4 6.19 -13.82 -28.73
CA LEU A 4 6.78 -15.02 -28.11
C LEU A 4 5.79 -16.20 -27.82
N GLU A 5 4.47 -16.04 -27.98
CA GLU A 5 3.45 -17.12 -27.81
C GLU A 5 3.36 -18.01 -29.04
N HIS A 6 3.67 -17.45 -30.20
CA HIS A 6 3.57 -18.17 -31.45
C HIS A 6 4.80 -19.06 -31.59
N LYS A 7 4.56 -20.31 -32.01
CA LYS A 7 5.64 -21.22 -32.40
C LYS A 7 6.48 -20.54 -33.47
N ILE A 8 7.80 -20.67 -33.35
CA ILE A 8 8.70 -20.16 -34.36
C ILE A 8 8.40 -20.93 -35.66
N PRO A 9 8.02 -20.24 -36.75
CA PRO A 9 7.85 -20.89 -38.03
C PRO A 9 9.22 -21.39 -38.47
N MET A 10 9.37 -22.71 -38.53
CA MET A 10 10.63 -23.35 -38.85
C MET A 10 10.60 -23.78 -40.31
N ILE A 11 11.52 -23.25 -41.12
CA ILE A 11 11.72 -23.68 -42.50
C ILE A 11 12.54 -24.98 -42.44
N PRO A 12 12.16 -26.04 -43.16
CA PRO A 12 12.97 -27.26 -43.17
C PRO A 12 14.35 -26.94 -43.78
N GLY A 13 15.40 -27.21 -43.01
CA GLY A 13 16.79 -27.03 -43.41
C GLY A 13 17.58 -28.33 -43.31
N PRO A 14 18.82 -28.37 -43.84
CA PRO A 14 19.69 -29.52 -43.69
C PRO A 14 19.97 -29.83 -42.21
N LYS A 15 20.37 -31.07 -41.91
CA LYS A 15 20.64 -31.51 -40.53
C LYS A 15 21.72 -30.61 -39.91
N GLY A 16 21.40 -29.99 -38.77
CA GLY A 16 22.29 -29.05 -38.08
C GLY A 16 22.18 -27.59 -38.52
N ALA A 17 21.29 -27.25 -39.47
CA ALA A 17 21.05 -25.86 -39.88
C ALA A 17 20.58 -24.95 -38.72
N TYR A 18 19.89 -25.53 -37.75
CA TYR A 18 19.41 -24.83 -36.57
C TYR A 18 19.96 -25.48 -35.31
N SER A 19 20.61 -24.67 -34.47
CA SER A 19 21.00 -25.04 -33.11
C SER A 19 20.17 -24.23 -32.12
N PHE A 20 19.22 -24.89 -31.45
CA PHE A 20 18.46 -24.26 -30.39
C PHE A 20 19.18 -24.45 -29.06
N THR A 21 19.42 -23.34 -28.37
CA THR A 21 20.06 -23.34 -27.06
C THR A 21 19.22 -22.54 -26.07
N ARG A 22 19.31 -22.89 -24.78
CA ARG A 22 18.56 -22.19 -23.72
C ARG A 22 19.47 -21.36 -22.83
N ARG A 23 20.45 -22.03 -22.19
CA ARG A 23 21.47 -21.43 -21.32
C ARG A 23 22.77 -22.21 -21.43
N LYS A 24 23.83 -21.63 -20.86
CA LYS A 24 25.11 -22.29 -20.67
C LYS A 24 25.03 -23.44 -19.68
N VAL A 25 25.98 -24.37 -19.80
CA VAL A 25 26.20 -25.44 -18.82
C VAL A 25 26.38 -24.83 -17.43
N GLY A 26 25.79 -25.46 -16.42
CA GLY A 26 25.85 -25.02 -15.03
C GLY A 26 25.07 -23.74 -14.72
N LYS A 27 24.31 -23.21 -15.68
CA LYS A 27 23.39 -22.10 -15.43
C LYS A 27 21.98 -22.63 -15.29
N LYS A 28 21.41 -22.36 -14.11
CA LYS A 28 20.04 -22.70 -13.76
C LYS A 28 19.05 -22.21 -14.82
N LEU A 29 18.25 -23.12 -15.34
CA LEU A 29 17.25 -22.83 -16.37
C LEU A 29 16.03 -22.12 -15.78
N TRP A 30 15.58 -22.61 -14.63
CA TRP A 30 14.38 -22.14 -13.93
C TRP A 30 14.77 -21.25 -12.77
N GLY A 31 14.19 -20.05 -12.71
CA GLY A 31 14.37 -19.14 -11.58
C GLY A 31 13.58 -19.62 -10.35
N PRO A 32 13.90 -19.11 -9.15
CA PRO A 32 13.03 -19.33 -8.01
C PRO A 32 11.62 -18.80 -8.37
N LYS A 33 10.59 -19.66 -8.23
CA LYS A 33 9.21 -19.17 -8.26
C LYS A 33 9.04 -18.27 -7.04
N LEU A 34 8.85 -16.96 -7.27
CA LEU A 34 8.71 -16.00 -6.18
C LEU A 34 7.39 -16.15 -5.42
N GLU A 35 6.36 -16.72 -6.08
CA GLU A 35 5.02 -16.88 -5.52
C GLU A 35 4.48 -18.26 -5.92
N PHE A 36 3.71 -18.88 -5.02
CA PHE A 36 2.95 -20.09 -5.35
C PHE A 36 1.80 -19.69 -6.27
N ASP A 37 1.77 -20.26 -7.47
CA ASP A 37 0.74 -19.98 -8.45
C ASP A 37 -0.43 -20.96 -8.28
N LEU A 38 -1.59 -20.44 -7.89
CA LEU A 38 -2.83 -21.22 -7.74
C LEU A 38 -3.60 -21.36 -9.05
N SER A 39 -3.17 -20.71 -10.14
CA SER A 39 -3.87 -20.78 -11.42
C SER A 39 -3.72 -22.11 -12.14
N ASP A 40 -2.64 -22.85 -11.88
CA ASP A 40 -2.35 -24.16 -12.45
C ASP A 40 -2.02 -25.19 -11.35
N PRO A 41 -3.02 -25.66 -10.58
CA PRO A 41 -2.82 -26.58 -9.47
C PRO A 41 -2.24 -27.94 -9.90
N TYR A 42 -2.42 -28.32 -11.17
CA TYR A 42 -1.96 -29.60 -11.72
C TYR A 42 -0.67 -29.48 -12.55
N CYS A 43 -0.02 -28.30 -12.56
CA CYS A 43 1.23 -28.03 -13.30
C CYS A 43 1.17 -28.44 -14.78
N HIS A 44 0.03 -28.26 -15.45
CA HIS A 44 -0.11 -28.57 -16.87
C HIS A 44 0.70 -27.62 -17.75
N GLU A 45 0.81 -26.35 -17.35
CA GLU A 45 1.48 -25.32 -18.13
C GLU A 45 2.98 -25.26 -17.89
N THR A 46 3.43 -25.56 -16.66
CA THR A 46 4.85 -25.50 -16.29
C THR A 46 5.35 -26.81 -15.72
N LYS A 47 6.07 -27.57 -16.56
CA LYS A 47 6.89 -28.69 -16.12
C LYS A 47 8.31 -28.21 -15.94
N PHE A 48 8.89 -28.47 -14.76
CA PHE A 48 10.28 -28.16 -14.46
C PHE A 48 11.07 -29.47 -14.35
N PRO A 49 11.33 -30.16 -15.46
CA PRO A 49 12.17 -31.35 -15.42
C PRO A 49 13.55 -30.96 -14.90
N TYR A 50 14.12 -31.86 -14.09
CA TYR A 50 15.51 -31.74 -13.69
C TYR A 50 16.39 -32.04 -14.90
N GLU A 51 17.35 -31.15 -15.16
CA GLU A 51 18.25 -31.25 -16.29
C GLU A 51 19.70 -31.12 -15.80
N PRO A 52 20.49 -32.21 -15.83
CA PRO A 52 21.82 -32.23 -15.23
C PRO A 52 22.78 -31.17 -15.80
N LEU A 53 22.71 -30.89 -17.11
CA LEU A 53 23.58 -29.90 -17.75
C LEU A 53 23.33 -28.47 -17.27
N HIS A 54 22.17 -28.19 -16.68
CA HIS A 54 21.83 -26.88 -16.12
C HIS A 54 22.01 -26.83 -14.59
N ASP A 55 22.50 -27.90 -13.98
CA ASP A 55 22.82 -27.95 -12.56
C ASP A 55 24.12 -27.20 -12.27
N GLU A 56 24.06 -26.19 -11.40
CA GLU A 56 25.20 -25.38 -11.00
C GLU A 56 26.27 -26.17 -10.26
N HIS A 57 25.88 -27.21 -9.51
CA HIS A 57 26.81 -28.05 -8.76
C HIS A 57 27.57 -29.04 -9.64
N LEU A 58 27.03 -29.33 -10.83
CA LEU A 58 27.70 -30.19 -11.81
C LEU A 58 28.57 -29.39 -12.80
N PHE A 59 28.61 -28.06 -12.68
CA PHE A 59 29.37 -27.20 -13.58
C PHE A 59 30.85 -27.58 -13.62
N GLU A 60 31.48 -27.79 -12.47
CA GLU A 60 32.90 -28.13 -12.40
C GLU A 60 33.19 -29.49 -13.03
N PHE A 61 32.30 -30.47 -12.82
CA PHE A 61 32.40 -31.77 -13.47
C PHE A 61 32.35 -31.64 -14.99
N PHE A 62 31.36 -30.94 -15.54
CA PHE A 62 31.22 -30.77 -16.99
C PHE A 62 32.28 -29.86 -17.60
N SER A 63 32.88 -28.96 -16.81
CA SER A 63 33.94 -28.06 -17.26
C SER A 63 35.28 -28.76 -17.47
N ARG A 64 35.45 -30.00 -17.02
CA ARG A 64 36.68 -30.76 -17.29
C ARG A 64 36.85 -31.00 -18.80
N PRO A 65 38.04 -30.79 -19.39
CA PRO A 65 38.25 -30.90 -20.84
C PRO A 65 37.82 -32.25 -21.43
N ILE A 66 38.02 -33.34 -20.68
CA ILE A 66 37.60 -34.68 -21.12
C ILE A 66 36.08 -34.80 -21.25
N ASN A 67 35.35 -34.24 -20.30
CA ASN A 67 33.89 -34.24 -20.28
C ASN A 67 33.33 -33.30 -21.35
N GLN A 68 33.93 -32.12 -21.52
CA GLN A 68 33.56 -31.21 -22.61
C GLN A 68 33.69 -31.88 -23.98
N LYS A 69 34.81 -32.58 -24.24
CA LYS A 69 35.00 -33.32 -25.50
C LYS A 69 33.92 -34.39 -25.70
N CYS A 70 33.54 -35.11 -24.65
CA CYS A 70 32.45 -36.07 -24.70
C CYS A 70 31.10 -35.41 -25.02
N LEU A 71 30.79 -34.27 -24.40
CA LEU A 71 29.55 -33.53 -24.62
C LEU A 71 29.46 -32.94 -26.04
N LEU A 72 30.57 -32.42 -26.57
CA LEU A 72 30.66 -31.93 -27.95
C LEU A 72 30.48 -33.07 -28.95
N LYS A 73 31.15 -34.21 -28.72
CA LYS A 73 31.02 -35.40 -29.57
C LYS A 73 29.58 -35.95 -29.57
N ALA A 74 28.89 -35.84 -28.44
CA ALA A 74 27.50 -36.24 -28.29
C ALA A 74 26.48 -35.21 -28.81
N ASP A 75 26.93 -34.07 -29.34
CA ASP A 75 26.09 -32.97 -29.84
C ASP A 75 25.13 -32.38 -28.79
N LEU A 76 25.52 -32.41 -27.51
CA LEU A 76 24.70 -31.90 -26.39
C LEU A 76 24.96 -30.42 -26.09
N ILE A 77 26.14 -29.91 -26.47
CA ILE A 77 26.54 -28.53 -26.25
C ILE A 77 27.12 -27.92 -27.53
N THR A 78 27.16 -26.60 -27.59
CA THR A 78 27.93 -25.84 -28.59
C THR A 78 29.38 -25.65 -28.12
N ASP A 79 30.26 -25.21 -29.02
CA ASP A 79 31.64 -24.83 -28.68
C ASP A 79 31.69 -23.72 -27.60
N GLY A 80 30.63 -22.91 -27.51
CA GLY A 80 30.46 -21.87 -26.48
C GLY A 80 29.92 -22.37 -25.14
N MET A 81 29.86 -23.68 -24.91
CA MET A 81 29.23 -24.33 -23.75
C MET A 81 27.73 -24.03 -23.58
N ASP A 82 27.02 -23.69 -24.68
CA ASP A 82 25.57 -23.53 -24.64
C ASP A 82 24.90 -24.89 -24.81
N VAL A 83 23.95 -25.21 -23.92
CA VAL A 83 23.26 -26.51 -23.94
C VAL A 83 22.25 -26.53 -25.07
N LYS A 84 22.40 -27.50 -25.98
CA LYS A 84 21.47 -27.74 -27.09
C LYS A 84 20.16 -28.35 -26.57
N CYS A 85 19.06 -28.05 -27.25
CA CYS A 85 17.74 -28.52 -26.86
C CYS A 85 16.84 -28.74 -28.08
N SER A 86 15.70 -29.40 -27.86
CA SER A 86 14.70 -29.57 -28.91
C SER A 86 13.94 -28.26 -29.16
N LEU A 87 13.31 -28.14 -30.33
CA LEU A 87 12.41 -27.03 -30.64
C LEU A 87 11.26 -26.91 -29.63
N ARG A 88 10.78 -28.04 -29.10
CA ARG A 88 9.74 -28.08 -28.08
C ARG A 88 10.21 -27.43 -26.79
N ASP A 89 11.40 -27.80 -26.31
CA ASP A 89 11.97 -27.27 -25.07
C ASP A 89 12.32 -25.79 -25.23
N TYR A 90 12.81 -25.39 -26.40
CA TYR A 90 13.10 -23.99 -26.70
C TYR A 90 11.84 -23.12 -26.66
N ASN A 91 10.74 -23.58 -27.28
CA ASN A 91 9.45 -22.88 -27.22
C ASN A 91 8.89 -22.84 -25.80
N GLY A 92 9.00 -23.93 -25.04
CA GLY A 92 8.61 -23.98 -23.63
C GLY A 92 9.39 -22.98 -22.78
N TYR A 93 10.71 -22.91 -22.96
CA TYR A 93 11.57 -21.97 -22.27
C TYR A 93 11.25 -20.50 -22.62
N ARG A 94 10.95 -20.20 -23.90
CA ARG A 94 10.48 -18.87 -24.33
C ARG A 94 9.17 -18.48 -23.67
N LYS A 95 8.20 -19.41 -23.58
CA LYS A 95 6.93 -19.20 -22.86
C LYS A 95 7.20 -18.87 -21.39
N TYR A 96 8.07 -19.65 -20.74
CA TYR A 96 8.47 -19.42 -19.35
C TYR A 96 9.11 -18.05 -19.13
N LEU A 97 10.10 -17.66 -19.94
CA LEU A 97 10.78 -16.36 -19.80
C LEU A 97 9.82 -15.17 -19.89
N ARG A 98 8.84 -15.26 -20.78
CA ARG A 98 7.77 -14.28 -20.88
C ARG A 98 6.91 -14.27 -19.63
N GLN A 99 6.46 -15.43 -19.14
CA GLN A 99 5.64 -15.51 -17.91
C GLN A 99 6.35 -14.83 -16.75
N VAL A 100 7.63 -15.15 -16.52
CA VAL A 100 8.46 -14.51 -15.48
C VAL A 100 8.49 -12.98 -15.63
N HIS A 101 8.64 -12.49 -16.85
CA HIS A 101 8.65 -11.05 -17.12
C HIS A 101 7.28 -10.40 -16.87
N ALA A 102 6.21 -11.01 -17.35
CA ALA A 102 4.84 -10.54 -17.16
C ALA A 102 4.46 -10.53 -15.67
N ASP A 103 4.82 -11.58 -14.93
CA ASP A 103 4.59 -11.69 -13.49
C ASP A 103 5.34 -10.62 -12.71
N ARG A 104 6.57 -10.29 -13.13
CA ARG A 104 7.35 -9.20 -12.54
C ARG A 104 6.65 -7.85 -12.75
N ILE A 105 6.16 -7.57 -13.95
CA ILE A 105 5.43 -6.34 -14.26
C ILE A 105 4.13 -6.28 -13.45
N LYS A 106 3.33 -7.35 -13.46
CA LYS A 106 2.06 -7.45 -12.74
C LYS A 106 2.25 -7.21 -11.25
N ARG A 107 3.31 -7.76 -10.65
CA ARG A 107 3.66 -7.51 -9.24
C ARG A 107 3.97 -6.05 -8.97
N GLU A 108 4.79 -5.41 -9.80
CA GLU A 108 5.12 -4.00 -9.59
C GLU A 108 3.89 -3.09 -9.76
N LEU A 109 3.00 -3.40 -10.72
CA LEU A 109 1.72 -2.70 -10.85
C LEU A 109 0.86 -2.86 -9.59
N ARG A 110 0.63 -4.11 -9.13
CA ARG A 110 -0.10 -4.38 -7.89
C ARG A 110 0.49 -3.65 -6.68
N ARG A 111 1.82 -3.57 -6.60
CA ARG A 111 2.51 -2.85 -5.52
C ARG A 111 2.19 -1.36 -5.56
N ARG A 112 2.23 -0.74 -6.75
CA ARG A 112 1.89 0.68 -6.94
C ARG A 112 0.43 0.97 -6.64
N ASP A 113 -0.47 0.10 -7.09
CA ASP A 113 -1.90 0.24 -6.84
C ASP A 113 -2.22 0.21 -5.34
N ARG A 114 -1.61 -0.73 -4.60
CA ARG A 114 -1.74 -0.81 -3.14
C ARG A 114 -1.26 0.47 -2.45
N LEU A 115 -0.07 0.94 -2.81
CA LEU A 115 0.49 2.18 -2.25
C LEU A 115 -0.37 3.40 -2.58
N PHE A 116 -0.99 3.42 -3.77
CA PHE A 116 -1.89 4.50 -4.17
C PHE A 116 -3.16 4.52 -3.32
N VAL A 117 -3.80 3.35 -3.12
CA VAL A 117 -4.99 3.21 -2.28
C VAL A 117 -4.68 3.60 -0.83
N GLU A 118 -3.59 3.09 -0.26
CA GLU A 118 -3.16 3.39 1.10
C GLU A 118 -2.90 4.89 1.30
N ARG A 119 -2.17 5.53 0.37
CA ARG A 119 -1.91 6.98 0.42
C ARG A 119 -3.19 7.81 0.31
N THR A 120 -4.19 7.32 -0.41
CA THR A 120 -5.47 8.00 -0.55
C THR A 120 -6.28 7.87 0.74
N ALA A 121 -6.29 6.68 1.35
CA ALA A 121 -6.92 6.45 2.64
C ALA A 121 -6.29 7.28 3.76
N LEU A 122 -4.95 7.37 3.81
CA LEU A 122 -4.23 8.19 4.79
C LEU A 122 -4.59 9.67 4.65
N ARG A 123 -4.56 10.22 3.43
CA ARG A 123 -4.95 11.62 3.18
C ARG A 123 -6.38 11.90 3.61
N PHE A 124 -7.30 10.98 3.32
CA PHE A 124 -8.69 11.11 3.77
C PHE A 124 -8.78 11.11 5.30
N ALA A 125 -8.08 10.20 5.99
CA ALA A 125 -8.06 10.15 7.45
C ALA A 125 -7.46 11.41 8.08
N GLU A 126 -6.37 11.93 7.51
CA GLU A 126 -5.74 13.21 7.93
C GLU A 126 -6.72 14.38 7.79
N ASP A 127 -7.44 14.45 6.67
CA ASP A 127 -8.44 15.50 6.43
C ASP A 127 -9.61 15.43 7.43
N GLN A 128 -10.07 14.23 7.78
CA GLN A 128 -11.12 14.07 8.80
C GLN A 128 -10.61 14.46 10.19
N ALA A 129 -9.43 13.98 10.58
CA ALA A 129 -8.82 14.30 11.87
C ALA A 129 -8.61 15.82 12.03
N ARG A 130 -8.17 16.51 10.96
CA ARG A 130 -8.04 17.97 10.95
C ARG A 130 -9.39 18.66 11.18
N LYS A 131 -10.44 18.26 10.47
CA LYS A 131 -11.79 18.84 10.63
C LYS A 131 -12.36 18.60 12.02
N GLU A 132 -12.13 17.42 12.59
CA GLU A 132 -12.55 17.09 13.96
C GLU A 132 -11.80 17.94 14.99
N ALA A 133 -10.49 18.13 14.83
CA ALA A 133 -9.70 19.01 15.69
C ALA A 133 -10.17 20.47 15.60
N GLU A 134 -10.47 20.97 14.40
CA GLU A 134 -11.03 22.30 14.19
C GLU A 134 -12.40 22.47 14.88
N ARG A 135 -13.27 21.46 14.78
CA ARG A 135 -14.57 21.46 15.49
C ARG A 135 -14.39 21.47 17.00
N TYR A 136 -13.50 20.63 17.52
CA TYR A 136 -13.22 20.56 18.96
C TYR A 136 -12.64 21.87 19.48
N ASN A 137 -11.68 22.47 18.77
CA ASN A 137 -11.14 23.79 19.09
C ASN A 137 -12.23 24.86 19.08
N SER A 138 -13.10 24.87 18.06
CA SER A 138 -14.22 25.83 17.98
C SER A 138 -15.18 25.69 19.16
N GLN A 139 -15.48 24.46 19.59
CA GLN A 139 -16.30 24.20 20.78
C GLN A 139 -15.61 24.66 22.07
N LEU A 140 -14.31 24.41 22.21
CA LEU A 140 -13.51 24.89 23.34
C LEU A 140 -13.53 26.42 23.42
N PHE A 141 -13.25 27.11 22.32
CA PHE A 141 -13.31 28.58 22.27
C PHE A 141 -14.70 29.13 22.60
N GLY A 142 -15.76 28.43 22.21
CA GLY A 142 -17.14 28.77 22.60
C GLY A 142 -17.35 28.67 24.10
N LYS A 143 -16.96 27.54 24.71
CA LYS A 143 -17.06 27.32 26.15
C LYS A 143 -16.21 28.31 26.95
N GLU A 144 -15.00 28.61 26.51
CA GLU A 144 -14.13 29.61 27.16
C GLU A 144 -14.79 30.99 27.18
N LYS A 145 -15.41 31.41 26.07
CA LYS A 145 -16.17 32.68 26.04
C LYS A 145 -17.36 32.67 26.98
N GLU A 146 -18.07 31.55 27.06
CA GLU A 146 -19.24 31.39 27.93
C GLU A 146 -18.85 31.51 29.41
N VAL A 147 -17.78 30.82 29.83
CA VAL A 147 -17.21 30.95 31.19
C VAL A 147 -16.78 32.38 31.50
N VAL A 148 -16.12 33.06 30.56
CA VAL A 148 -15.72 34.47 30.75
C VAL A 148 -16.94 35.39 30.88
N TRP A 149 -18.01 35.14 30.11
CA TRP A 149 -19.27 35.89 30.22
C TRP A 149 -20.00 35.64 31.55
N GLU A 150 -20.00 34.41 32.05
CA GLU A 150 -20.55 34.07 33.37
C GLU A 150 -19.82 34.83 34.47
N ILE A 151 -18.47 34.74 34.51
CA ILE A 151 -17.64 35.47 35.49
C ILE A 151 -17.93 36.97 35.46
N PHE A 152 -17.98 37.56 34.26
CA PHE A 152 -18.24 38.98 34.11
C PHE A 152 -19.66 39.39 34.54
N SER A 153 -20.64 38.50 34.36
CA SER A 153 -22.03 38.74 34.78
C SER A 153 -22.15 38.68 36.31
N ASP A 154 -21.49 37.71 36.95
CA ASP A 154 -21.45 37.56 38.41
C ASP A 154 -20.74 38.76 39.07
N GLU A 155 -19.64 39.26 38.50
CA GLU A 155 -18.96 40.47 38.98
C GLU A 155 -19.88 41.71 38.91
N LYS A 156 -20.66 41.83 37.84
CA LYS A 156 -21.59 42.94 37.66
C LYS A 156 -22.77 42.88 38.65
N GLU A 157 -23.31 41.69 38.89
CA GLU A 157 -24.33 41.45 39.92
C GLU A 157 -23.79 41.77 41.32
N MET A 158 -22.58 41.31 41.65
CA MET A 158 -21.92 41.62 42.92
C MET A 158 -21.74 43.13 43.12
N TYR A 159 -21.31 43.86 42.08
CA TYR A 159 -21.12 45.31 42.15
C TYR A 159 -22.44 46.06 42.31
N LEU A 160 -23.52 45.59 41.66
CA LEU A 160 -24.85 46.14 41.82
C LEU A 160 -25.39 45.90 43.24
N HIS A 161 -25.17 44.71 43.79
CA HIS A 161 -25.55 44.37 45.16
C HIS A 161 -24.80 45.23 46.19
N LEU A 162 -23.48 45.41 46.03
CA LEU A 162 -22.66 46.30 46.86
C LEU A 162 -23.12 47.76 46.80
N LYS A 163 -23.45 48.26 45.61
CA LYS A 163 -24.03 49.60 45.44
C LYS A 163 -25.36 49.73 46.17
N HIS A 164 -26.23 48.73 46.09
CA HIS A 164 -27.52 48.73 46.75
C HIS A 164 -27.38 48.70 48.28
N THR A 165 -26.49 47.87 48.83
CA THR A 165 -26.23 47.83 50.29
C THR A 165 -25.55 49.10 50.81
N LEU A 166 -24.61 49.68 50.06
CA LEU A 166 -24.04 51.00 50.39
C LEU A 166 -25.10 52.12 50.35
N PHE A 167 -26.01 52.07 49.37
CA PHE A 167 -27.11 53.03 49.28
C PHE A 167 -28.08 52.91 50.46
N ILE A 168 -28.40 51.68 50.89
CA ILE A 168 -29.26 51.42 52.06
C ILE A 168 -28.57 51.87 53.36
N SER A 169 -27.27 51.61 53.53
CA SER A 169 -26.55 51.99 54.75
C SER A 169 -26.38 53.51 54.90
N GLN A 170 -26.27 54.23 53.77
CA GLN A 170 -26.14 55.68 53.74
C GLN A 170 -27.48 56.42 53.94
N TYR A 171 -28.61 55.76 53.66
CA TYR A 171 -29.97 56.31 53.77
C TYR A 171 -30.97 55.33 54.43
N PRO A 172 -30.85 55.04 55.73
CA PRO A 172 -31.64 53.99 56.40
C PRO A 172 -33.15 54.27 56.50
N PHE A 173 -33.59 55.53 56.37
CA PHE A 173 -35.00 55.91 56.47
C PHE A 173 -35.85 55.63 55.21
N LEU A 174 -35.22 55.23 54.09
CA LEU A 174 -35.92 54.94 52.83
C LEU A 174 -36.28 53.45 52.64
N GLU A 175 -35.84 52.57 53.56
CA GLU A 175 -36.11 51.13 53.55
C GLU A 175 -37.62 50.81 53.42
N TYR A 176 -38.46 51.56 54.13
CA TYR A 176 -39.91 51.35 54.14
C TYR A 176 -40.59 51.67 52.81
N LYS A 177 -40.03 52.56 51.97
CA LYS A 177 -40.62 52.91 50.67
C LYS A 177 -40.27 51.90 49.57
N TYR A 178 -39.04 51.39 49.56
CA TYR A 178 -38.58 50.42 48.55
C TYR A 178 -39.22 49.03 48.74
N ILE A 179 -39.44 48.60 49.99
CA ILE A 179 -40.15 47.34 50.30
C ILE A 179 -41.61 47.39 49.85
N ILE A 180 -42.28 48.55 49.97
CA ILE A 180 -43.67 48.73 49.56
C ILE A 180 -43.80 48.72 48.02
N ILE A 181 -42.88 49.39 47.30
CA ILE A 181 -42.95 49.46 45.82
C ILE A 181 -42.69 48.09 45.17
N ASN A 182 -41.72 47.31 45.66
CA ASN A 182 -41.47 45.97 45.10
C ASN A 182 -42.58 44.96 45.44
N LYS A 183 -43.27 45.10 46.59
CA LYS A 183 -44.47 44.29 46.89
C LYS A 183 -45.65 44.64 45.98
N ILE A 184 -45.83 45.90 45.60
CA ILE A 184 -46.89 46.32 44.67
C ILE A 184 -46.60 45.85 43.24
N CYS A 185 -45.34 45.92 42.78
CA CYS A 185 -44.96 45.42 41.45
C CYS A 185 -45.09 43.89 41.29
N PHE A 186 -44.92 43.11 42.37
CA PHE A 186 -45.09 41.65 42.31
C PHE A 186 -46.57 41.23 42.23
N ILE A 187 -47.48 42.03 42.82
CA ILE A 187 -48.93 41.77 42.79
C ILE A 187 -49.54 42.11 41.41
N VAL A 188 -49.01 43.10 40.69
CA VAL A 188 -49.55 43.55 39.40
C VAL A 188 -49.11 42.67 38.21
N ASN A 189 -48.10 41.80 38.37
CA ASN A 189 -47.60 40.92 37.30
C ASN A 189 -48.00 39.44 37.46
N SER A 190 -48.92 39.11 38.38
CA SER A 190 -49.39 37.74 38.63
C SER A 190 -50.87 37.51 38.27
N ASP A 191 -51.50 38.44 37.55
CA ASP A 191 -52.85 38.30 36.96
C ASP A 191 -52.77 38.27 35.42
#